data_AF-A0A0J6RU64-F1
#
_entry.id   AF-A0A0J6RU64-F1
#
_cell.length_a   1.000
_cell.length_b   1.000
_cell.length_c   1.000
_cell.angle_alpha   90.00
_cell.angle_beta   90.00
_cell.angle_gamma   90.00
#
_symmetry.space_group_name_H-M   'P 1'
#
loop_
_entity.id
_entity.type
_entity.pdbx_description
1 polymer ?
#
loop_
_entity_poly.entity_id
_entity_poly.type
_entity_poly.pdbx_seq_one_letter_code
_entity_poly.pdbx_strand_id
1 'polypeptide(L)'
;PDGVQAVAGAAYADAAGMIPLASGSAGAVTVSVASGGRLVGRASTGADGSYYVAAPAGSIPGGQALVATLRANAATGAADAGTTALSRYAVALPVQSGLDILGGTLLTHTDATALSASSGAAAVLAAASGADADVATALAGAATRRIVANGPSFVIDEALTTGNALTVTTVGTVPLSVAAPVSAGGALQLTSGGDLTLASGGSVAGASPILSTPGVFINQAGSAAVSATDMGGRWLVYSAGSASDTFGGLDSGNTAVWATSAGGTVAAAGHRYVFAFQPTLTVATTSLTKTYGDDAAPQVAGAYRISGVQSGVAGAYLGDTLVTAATGAPLVTSPGSAVSALVAGSPYAITASAGSLAPQLGYALAFSNTGVLTVYRAALSLTATDQSKVYGTPAGLGTTGFIPSGLVTANGDTVTGVALASLGAASTASAGRYTLTPSAAQGSGLANYTITYQNAPTGLTVTPRSITLTADAQSRIYG
;
A
#
# COMPACT_ATOMS: atom_id res chain seq x y z
N PRO A 1 14.96 55.67 -27.25
CA PRO A 1 15.62 55.06 -28.42
C PRO A 1 14.72 53.97 -29.00
N ASP A 2 14.22 54.21 -30.20
CA ASP A 2 13.56 53.22 -31.06
C ASP A 2 14.64 52.23 -31.55
N GLY A 3 15.26 51.51 -30.61
CA GLY A 3 16.50 50.76 -30.78
C GLY A 3 16.32 49.40 -31.47
N VAL A 4 17.46 48.79 -31.81
CA VAL A 4 17.56 47.40 -32.31
C VAL A 4 16.71 46.49 -31.43
N GLN A 5 15.76 45.77 -32.04
CA GLN A 5 14.98 44.74 -31.36
C GLN A 5 15.74 43.42 -31.41
N ALA A 6 15.61 42.55 -30.41
CA ALA A 6 16.27 41.26 -30.44
C ALA A 6 15.52 40.14 -29.72
N VAL A 7 15.67 38.92 -30.22
CA VAL A 7 15.12 37.71 -29.63
C VAL A 7 16.26 36.84 -29.12
N ALA A 8 16.12 36.36 -27.90
CA ALA A 8 17.13 35.53 -27.24
C ALA A 8 16.51 34.33 -26.52
N GLY A 9 17.28 33.26 -26.45
CA GLY A 9 16.95 32.03 -25.73
C GLY A 9 18.10 31.04 -25.79
N ALA A 10 17.90 29.86 -25.24
CA ALA A 10 18.81 28.74 -25.34
C ALA A 10 18.23 27.63 -26.24
N ALA A 11 19.06 27.02 -27.06
CA ALA A 11 18.69 25.86 -27.87
C ALA A 11 19.34 24.59 -27.31
N TYR A 12 18.55 23.52 -27.19
CA TYR A 12 18.96 22.24 -26.63
C TYR A 12 18.80 21.12 -27.65
N ALA A 13 19.72 20.16 -27.62
CA ALA A 13 19.70 18.97 -28.47
C ALA A 13 18.57 18.01 -28.08
N ASP A 14 18.15 18.04 -26.82
CA ASP A 14 17.12 17.16 -26.27
C ASP A 14 15.84 17.92 -25.88
N ALA A 15 14.76 17.15 -25.67
CA ALA A 15 13.47 17.66 -25.22
C ALA A 15 13.43 17.99 -23.72
N ALA A 16 14.46 17.60 -22.97
CA ALA A 16 14.57 17.80 -21.52
C ALA A 16 15.20 19.15 -21.15
N GLY A 17 15.84 19.82 -22.11
CA GLY A 17 16.58 21.05 -21.88
C GLY A 17 17.92 20.83 -21.17
N MET A 18 18.50 19.63 -21.28
CA MET A 18 19.70 19.25 -20.49
C MET A 18 20.99 19.39 -21.29
N ILE A 19 20.95 19.10 -22.59
CA ILE A 19 22.13 19.14 -23.47
C ILE A 19 22.06 20.39 -24.37
N PRO A 20 22.86 21.43 -24.12
CA PRO A 20 22.87 22.62 -24.98
C PRO A 20 23.46 22.32 -26.37
N LEU A 21 22.92 22.97 -27.40
CA LEU A 21 23.42 22.89 -28.77
C LEU A 21 24.59 23.87 -28.98
N ALA A 22 25.80 23.45 -28.66
CA ALA A 22 27.00 24.26 -28.81
C ALA A 22 27.49 24.34 -30.27
N SER A 23 27.73 25.54 -30.80
CA SER A 23 28.20 25.76 -32.17
C SER A 23 29.65 25.33 -32.46
N GLY A 24 30.42 24.93 -31.44
CA GLY A 24 31.79 24.42 -31.56
C GLY A 24 31.90 22.98 -32.09
N SER A 25 30.79 22.26 -32.21
CA SER A 25 30.70 20.94 -32.87
C SER A 25 30.67 21.11 -34.41
N ALA A 26 31.09 20.11 -35.17
CA ALA A 26 31.16 20.21 -36.63
C ALA A 26 29.79 20.56 -37.26
N GLY A 27 29.68 21.77 -37.82
CA GLY A 27 28.48 22.29 -38.50
C GLY A 27 27.74 23.36 -37.69
N ALA A 28 27.52 24.53 -38.28
CA ALA A 28 26.81 25.62 -37.61
C ALA A 28 25.32 25.28 -37.40
N VAL A 29 24.88 25.27 -36.15
CA VAL A 29 23.47 25.15 -35.76
C VAL A 29 22.82 26.51 -35.96
N THR A 30 21.85 26.63 -36.87
CA THR A 30 21.21 27.91 -37.18
C THR A 30 19.81 27.98 -36.59
N VAL A 31 19.59 28.91 -35.68
CA VAL A 31 18.27 29.29 -35.17
C VAL A 31 17.67 30.33 -36.10
N SER A 32 16.46 30.08 -36.58
CA SER A 32 15.69 31.02 -37.40
C SER A 32 14.58 31.63 -36.56
N VAL A 33 14.41 32.95 -36.62
CA VAL A 33 13.35 33.67 -35.91
C VAL A 33 12.43 34.34 -36.92
N ALA A 34 11.13 34.10 -36.78
CA ALA A 34 10.09 34.71 -37.61
C ALA A 34 9.06 35.45 -36.73
N SER A 35 8.57 36.58 -37.23
CA SER A 35 7.57 37.42 -36.56
C SER A 35 6.46 37.81 -37.55
N GLY A 36 5.19 37.64 -37.17
CA GLY A 36 4.04 38.05 -38.01
C GLY A 36 4.05 37.44 -39.42
N GLY A 37 4.65 36.26 -39.57
CA GLY A 37 4.82 35.56 -40.84
C GLY A 37 5.94 36.08 -41.75
N ARG A 38 6.94 36.75 -41.20
CA ARG A 38 8.15 37.16 -41.91
C ARG A 38 9.41 36.75 -41.16
N LEU A 39 10.41 36.23 -41.88
CA LEU A 39 11.71 35.94 -41.28
C LEU A 39 12.35 37.24 -40.78
N VAL A 40 12.69 37.27 -39.49
CA VAL A 40 13.33 38.38 -38.80
C VAL A 40 14.85 38.26 -38.92
N GLY A 41 15.38 37.05 -38.75
CA GLY A 41 16.81 36.79 -38.88
C GLY A 41 17.19 35.37 -38.49
N ARG A 42 18.48 35.08 -38.63
CA ARG A 42 19.08 33.80 -38.28
C ARG A 42 20.33 34.03 -37.44
N ALA A 43 20.60 33.16 -36.47
CA ALA A 43 21.80 33.21 -35.64
C ALA A 43 22.34 31.80 -35.37
N SER A 44 23.65 31.68 -35.23
CA SER A 44 24.25 30.48 -34.64
C SER A 44 24.14 30.51 -33.12
N THR A 45 24.05 29.35 -32.50
CA THR A 45 24.15 29.22 -31.04
C THR A 45 25.57 29.54 -30.54
N GLY A 46 25.70 29.90 -29.26
CA GLY A 46 26.95 30.03 -28.54
C GLY A 46 27.45 28.69 -28.01
N ALA A 47 28.56 28.70 -27.26
CA ALA A 47 29.13 27.50 -26.64
C ALA A 47 28.22 26.89 -25.54
N ASP A 48 27.30 27.68 -25.01
CA ASP A 48 26.30 27.34 -24.00
C ASP A 48 24.91 27.08 -24.59
N GLY A 49 24.77 27.07 -25.93
CA GLY A 49 23.49 26.93 -26.61
C GLY A 49 22.68 28.22 -26.74
N SER A 50 23.14 29.33 -26.15
CA SER A 50 22.46 30.62 -26.23
C SER A 50 22.45 31.16 -27.67
N TYR A 51 21.35 31.74 -28.12
CA TYR A 51 21.26 32.42 -29.41
C TYR A 51 20.71 33.84 -29.24
N TYR A 52 21.07 34.71 -30.19
CA TYR A 52 20.62 36.10 -30.21
C TYR A 52 20.38 36.54 -31.65
N VAL A 53 19.14 36.86 -31.99
CA VAL A 53 18.76 37.40 -33.32
C VAL A 53 18.37 38.86 -33.15
N ALA A 54 19.18 39.76 -33.71
CA ALA A 54 18.94 41.20 -33.73
C ALA A 54 18.23 41.62 -35.02
N ALA A 55 17.35 42.61 -34.93
CA ALA A 55 16.63 43.18 -36.07
C ALA A 55 16.44 44.69 -35.90
N PRO A 56 16.26 45.45 -37.01
CA PRO A 56 15.92 46.86 -36.94
C PRO A 56 14.65 47.11 -36.11
N ALA A 57 14.54 48.28 -35.50
CA ALA A 57 13.37 48.68 -34.75
C ALA A 57 12.09 48.56 -35.59
N GLY A 58 11.02 48.04 -34.98
CA GLY A 58 9.73 47.81 -35.65
C GLY A 58 9.63 46.49 -36.42
N SER A 59 10.70 45.69 -36.50
CA SER A 59 10.68 44.36 -37.15
C SER A 59 9.87 43.33 -36.36
N ILE A 60 9.70 43.54 -35.05
CA ILE A 60 8.92 42.68 -34.15
C ILE A 60 7.91 43.56 -33.41
N PRO A 61 6.76 43.88 -34.03
CA PRO A 61 5.71 44.67 -33.37
C PRO A 61 5.19 43.95 -32.13
N GLY A 62 4.79 44.67 -31.09
CA GLY A 62 4.19 44.09 -29.89
C GLY A 62 2.85 43.39 -30.18
N GLY A 63 2.59 42.27 -29.53
CA GLY A 63 1.40 41.44 -29.74
C GLY A 63 1.42 40.57 -31.00
N GLN A 64 2.50 40.61 -31.79
CA GLN A 64 2.67 39.75 -32.96
C GLN A 64 3.11 38.35 -32.56
N ALA A 65 2.80 37.40 -33.44
CA ALA A 65 3.30 36.04 -33.36
C ALA A 65 4.81 35.99 -33.49
N LEU A 66 5.50 35.32 -32.58
CA LEU A 66 6.93 35.07 -32.63
C LEU A 66 7.23 33.58 -32.59
N VAL A 67 8.10 33.12 -33.48
CA VAL A 67 8.56 31.73 -33.53
C VAL A 67 10.08 31.71 -33.68
N ALA A 68 10.73 30.89 -32.85
CA ALA A 68 12.11 30.49 -33.07
C ALA A 68 12.16 29.00 -33.39
N THR A 69 12.89 28.64 -34.43
CA THR A 69 12.99 27.26 -34.93
C THR A 69 14.41 26.82 -35.12
N LEU A 70 14.59 25.51 -35.02
CA LEU A 70 15.82 24.80 -35.29
C LEU A 70 15.56 23.71 -36.34
N ARG A 71 16.48 23.58 -37.31
CA ARG A 71 16.46 22.48 -38.29
C ARG A 71 17.31 21.31 -37.82
N ALA A 72 16.88 20.11 -38.17
CA ALA A 72 17.64 18.90 -37.92
C ALA A 72 19.04 18.98 -38.55
N ASN A 73 20.07 18.62 -37.77
CA ASN A 73 21.44 18.51 -38.22
C ASN A 73 22.15 17.37 -37.46
N ALA A 74 22.31 16.25 -38.14
CA ALA A 74 22.88 15.03 -37.59
C ALA A 74 24.31 15.19 -37.04
N ALA A 75 25.13 16.09 -37.59
CA ALA A 75 26.49 16.33 -37.12
C ALA A 75 26.55 17.00 -35.73
N THR A 76 25.43 17.61 -35.33
CA THR A 76 25.29 18.38 -34.07
C THR A 76 24.30 17.75 -33.10
N GLY A 77 23.59 16.70 -33.53
CA GLY A 77 22.46 16.12 -32.77
C GLY A 77 21.21 16.98 -32.75
N ALA A 78 21.16 18.09 -33.51
CA ALA A 78 19.97 18.92 -33.63
C ALA A 78 18.83 18.14 -34.28
N ALA A 79 17.64 18.27 -33.71
CA ALA A 79 16.39 17.79 -34.29
C ALA A 79 15.51 18.99 -34.69
N ASP A 80 14.61 18.77 -35.65
CA ASP A 80 13.61 19.76 -36.03
C ASP A 80 12.78 20.15 -34.79
N ALA A 81 12.74 21.45 -34.47
CA ALA A 81 12.14 21.97 -33.26
C ALA A 81 11.68 23.40 -33.44
N GLY A 82 10.79 23.85 -32.55
CA GLY A 82 10.36 25.23 -32.51
C GLY A 82 9.73 25.62 -31.19
N THR A 83 9.67 26.91 -30.94
CA THR A 83 9.01 27.48 -29.77
C THR A 83 8.22 28.70 -30.20
N THR A 84 7.04 28.88 -29.61
CA THR A 84 6.09 29.91 -29.99
C THR A 84 5.79 30.81 -28.81
N ALA A 85 5.66 32.12 -29.08
CA ALA A 85 5.24 33.11 -28.10
C ALA A 85 4.51 34.27 -28.79
N LEU A 86 3.82 35.08 -27.99
CA LEU A 86 3.43 36.42 -28.39
C LEU A 86 4.54 37.40 -28.04
N SER A 87 4.79 38.35 -28.91
CA SER A 87 5.80 39.35 -28.68
C SER A 87 5.36 40.34 -27.61
N ARG A 88 6.21 40.58 -26.61
CA ARG A 88 5.88 41.45 -25.44
C ARG A 88 6.67 42.77 -25.46
N TYR A 89 7.13 43.22 -26.63
CA TYR A 89 7.87 44.48 -26.76
C TYR A 89 7.02 45.66 -26.28
N ALA A 90 7.32 46.13 -25.07
CA ALA A 90 6.91 47.46 -24.62
C ALA A 90 7.94 48.48 -25.14
N VAL A 91 7.53 49.74 -25.28
CA VAL A 91 8.35 50.86 -25.81
C VAL A 91 9.69 51.07 -25.04
N ALA A 92 9.89 50.38 -23.91
CA ALA A 92 11.08 50.47 -23.04
C ALA A 92 12.02 49.24 -23.06
N LEU A 93 11.69 48.11 -23.71
CA LEU A 93 12.53 46.90 -23.71
C LEU A 93 12.87 46.45 -25.14
N PRO A 94 14.14 46.54 -25.58
CA PRO A 94 14.56 46.14 -26.93
C PRO A 94 14.80 44.63 -27.10
N VAL A 95 14.59 43.79 -26.08
CA VAL A 95 14.90 42.35 -26.14
C VAL A 95 13.75 41.50 -25.60
N GLN A 96 13.37 40.46 -26.34
CA GLN A 96 12.50 39.38 -25.89
C GLN A 96 13.33 38.13 -25.59
N SER A 97 13.43 37.78 -24.31
CA SER A 97 14.16 36.61 -23.81
C SER A 97 13.24 35.45 -23.43
N GLY A 98 13.82 34.28 -23.14
CA GLY A 98 13.09 33.10 -22.63
C GLY A 98 12.41 32.28 -23.72
N LEU A 99 12.90 32.40 -24.96
CA LEU A 99 12.36 31.69 -26.11
C LEU A 99 13.19 30.42 -26.40
N ASP A 100 13.21 29.52 -25.42
CA ASP A 100 14.06 28.33 -25.47
C ASP A 100 13.51 27.30 -26.48
N ILE A 101 14.43 26.65 -27.22
CA ILE A 101 14.13 25.63 -28.21
C ILE A 101 14.58 24.27 -27.67
N LEU A 102 13.64 23.31 -27.62
CA LEU A 102 13.90 21.97 -27.14
C LEU A 102 13.90 21.00 -28.31
N GLY A 103 14.96 20.19 -28.45
CA GLY A 103 15.14 19.28 -29.58
C GLY A 103 13.93 18.38 -29.81
N GLY A 104 13.47 18.28 -31.07
CA GLY A 104 12.32 17.45 -31.45
C GLY A 104 10.96 17.96 -30.97
N THR A 105 10.89 19.16 -30.37
CA THR A 105 9.67 19.67 -29.73
C THR A 105 9.20 20.97 -30.35
N LEU A 106 7.90 21.06 -30.62
CA LEU A 106 7.18 22.31 -30.84
C LEU A 106 6.56 22.76 -29.51
N LEU A 107 7.21 23.72 -28.85
CA LEU A 107 6.83 24.21 -27.53
C LEU A 107 5.91 25.42 -27.61
N THR A 108 4.85 25.41 -26.82
CA THR A 108 3.92 26.53 -26.64
C THR A 108 3.78 26.81 -25.15
N HIS A 109 4.12 28.03 -24.73
CA HIS A 109 3.81 28.53 -23.40
C HIS A 109 2.55 29.39 -23.45
N THR A 110 1.65 29.22 -22.49
CA THR A 110 0.44 30.02 -22.40
C THR A 110 0.08 30.34 -20.96
N ASP A 111 -0.35 31.58 -20.73
CA ASP A 111 -0.97 32.02 -19.48
C ASP A 111 -2.51 32.05 -19.59
N ALA A 112 -3.05 31.70 -20.77
CA ALA A 112 -4.49 31.66 -21.02
C ALA A 112 -5.15 30.51 -20.24
N THR A 113 -6.42 30.70 -19.88
CA THR A 113 -7.20 29.69 -19.15
C THR A 113 -7.86 28.66 -20.06
N ALA A 114 -7.79 28.82 -21.37
CA ALA A 114 -8.39 27.93 -22.35
C ALA A 114 -7.53 27.80 -23.61
N LEU A 115 -7.65 26.68 -24.34
CA LEU A 115 -6.91 26.42 -25.57
C LEU A 115 -7.33 27.40 -26.68
N SER A 116 -8.62 27.67 -26.85
CA SER A 116 -9.11 28.66 -27.83
C SER A 116 -8.55 30.06 -27.56
N ALA A 117 -8.41 30.43 -26.28
CA ALA A 117 -7.83 31.69 -25.82
C ALA A 117 -6.29 31.70 -25.89
N SER A 118 -5.65 30.53 -26.01
CA SER A 118 -4.21 30.43 -26.29
C SER A 118 -3.82 30.92 -27.69
N SER A 119 -4.83 31.37 -28.47
CA SER A 119 -4.95 32.21 -29.70
C SER A 119 -3.69 32.74 -30.41
N GLY A 120 -2.57 32.87 -29.73
CA GLY A 120 -1.26 32.88 -30.36
C GLY A 120 -0.99 31.58 -31.14
N ALA A 121 -0.96 30.40 -30.50
CA ALA A 121 -0.23 29.24 -31.05
C ALA A 121 -0.62 28.79 -32.48
N ALA A 122 -1.90 28.71 -32.84
CA ALA A 122 -2.33 28.25 -34.17
C ALA A 122 -2.13 29.33 -35.26
N ALA A 123 -2.49 30.58 -34.97
CA ALA A 123 -2.23 31.71 -35.85
C ALA A 123 -0.72 32.02 -35.96
N VAL A 124 0.03 31.83 -34.87
CA VAL A 124 1.49 31.92 -34.77
C VAL A 124 2.16 30.87 -35.64
N LEU A 125 1.71 29.61 -35.55
CA LEU A 125 2.23 28.52 -36.35
C LEU A 125 1.92 28.74 -37.85
N ALA A 126 0.68 29.10 -38.18
CA ALA A 126 0.27 29.38 -39.55
C ALA A 126 1.05 30.56 -40.16
N ALA A 127 1.15 31.68 -39.44
CA ALA A 127 1.93 32.83 -39.88
C ALA A 127 3.41 32.47 -40.06
N ALA A 128 4.05 31.86 -39.05
CA ALA A 128 5.47 31.52 -39.11
C ALA A 128 5.81 30.46 -40.17
N SER A 129 4.93 29.48 -40.41
CA SER A 129 5.12 28.51 -41.49
C SER A 129 5.08 29.15 -42.88
N GLY A 130 4.40 30.28 -43.05
CA GLY A 130 4.42 31.07 -44.28
C GLY A 130 5.66 31.95 -44.44
N ALA A 131 6.51 32.07 -43.41
CA ALA A 131 7.62 33.01 -43.39
C ALA A 131 8.87 32.55 -44.16
N ASP A 132 9.16 31.24 -44.12
CA ASP A 132 10.37 30.64 -44.69
C ASP A 132 10.20 29.11 -44.77
N ALA A 133 10.70 28.48 -45.84
CA ALA A 133 10.59 27.04 -46.05
C ALA A 133 11.33 26.21 -44.98
N ASP A 134 12.45 26.72 -44.45
CA ASP A 134 13.16 26.09 -43.34
C ASP A 134 12.32 26.17 -42.06
N VAL A 135 11.72 27.33 -41.76
CA VAL A 135 10.84 27.48 -40.59
C VAL A 135 9.65 26.52 -40.69
N ALA A 136 9.01 26.44 -41.87
CA ALA A 136 7.92 25.50 -42.11
C ALA A 136 8.34 24.04 -41.88
N THR A 137 9.50 23.65 -42.40
CA THR A 137 9.97 22.27 -42.30
C THR A 137 10.41 21.92 -40.87
N ALA A 138 11.04 22.85 -40.15
CA ALA A 138 11.39 22.66 -38.74
C ALA A 138 10.14 22.46 -37.86
N LEU A 139 9.08 23.23 -38.11
CA LEU A 139 7.82 23.10 -37.39
C LEU A 139 7.10 21.79 -37.70
N ALA A 140 7.07 21.39 -38.97
CA ALA A 140 6.47 20.13 -39.41
C ALA A 140 7.26 18.89 -38.94
N GLY A 141 8.58 19.00 -38.87
CA GLY A 141 9.49 17.93 -38.45
C GLY A 141 9.57 17.71 -36.94
N ALA A 142 8.99 18.61 -36.14
CA ALA A 142 8.98 18.48 -34.68
C ALA A 142 8.16 17.24 -34.24
N ALA A 143 8.85 16.25 -33.69
CA ALA A 143 8.28 14.94 -33.32
C ALA A 143 7.28 14.99 -32.14
N THR A 144 7.30 16.05 -31.34
CA THR A 144 6.38 16.24 -30.20
C THR A 144 5.82 17.65 -30.20
N ARG A 145 4.51 17.79 -30.00
CA ARG A 145 3.89 19.06 -29.65
C ARG A 145 3.76 19.14 -28.13
N ARG A 146 4.30 20.19 -27.52
CA ARG A 146 4.25 20.40 -26.07
C ARG A 146 3.58 21.72 -25.72
N ILE A 147 2.56 21.66 -24.88
CA ILE A 147 1.87 22.84 -24.34
C ILE A 147 2.16 22.90 -22.84
N VAL A 148 2.64 24.05 -22.37
CA VAL A 148 2.85 24.33 -20.95
C VAL A 148 1.97 25.52 -20.58
N ALA A 149 0.98 25.27 -19.73
CA ALA A 149 0.02 26.25 -19.27
C ALA A 149 0.33 26.70 -17.83
N ASN A 150 0.53 28.01 -17.67
CA ASN A 150 0.87 28.65 -16.39
C ASN A 150 -0.25 29.51 -15.81
N GLY A 151 -1.38 29.61 -16.51
CA GLY A 151 -2.57 30.30 -16.01
C GLY A 151 -3.13 29.66 -14.73
N PRO A 152 -4.10 30.29 -14.06
CA PRO A 152 -4.70 29.76 -12.82
C PRO A 152 -5.51 28.47 -13.01
N SER A 153 -5.89 28.17 -14.25
CA SER A 153 -6.49 26.92 -14.72
C SER A 153 -6.18 26.78 -16.21
N PHE A 154 -6.37 25.57 -16.78
CA PHE A 154 -6.32 25.40 -18.23
C PHE A 154 -7.41 24.44 -18.71
N VAL A 155 -8.17 24.87 -19.72
CA VAL A 155 -9.24 24.08 -20.34
C VAL A 155 -8.91 23.82 -21.81
N ILE A 156 -8.91 22.57 -22.24
CA ILE A 156 -8.94 22.20 -23.65
C ILE A 156 -10.41 22.25 -24.10
N ASP A 157 -10.84 23.41 -24.57
CA ASP A 157 -12.24 23.76 -24.91
C ASP A 157 -12.57 23.61 -26.40
N GLU A 158 -11.55 23.35 -27.22
CA GLU A 158 -11.68 23.02 -28.64
C GLU A 158 -10.88 21.76 -28.97
N ALA A 159 -11.20 21.11 -30.09
CA ALA A 159 -10.55 19.86 -30.47
C ALA A 159 -9.05 20.07 -30.73
N LEU A 160 -8.21 19.25 -30.09
CA LEU A 160 -6.75 19.30 -30.23
C LEU A 160 -6.24 18.03 -30.88
N THR A 161 -5.96 18.11 -32.19
CA THR A 161 -5.45 16.97 -32.97
C THR A 161 -4.02 17.22 -33.44
N THR A 162 -3.13 16.24 -33.24
CA THR A 162 -1.75 16.25 -33.74
C THR A 162 -1.42 14.96 -34.48
N GLY A 163 -0.67 15.04 -35.58
CA GLY A 163 -0.10 13.85 -36.23
C GLY A 163 1.06 13.21 -35.45
N ASN A 164 1.64 13.97 -34.51
CA ASN A 164 2.81 13.61 -33.73
C ASN A 164 2.44 13.31 -32.27
N ALA A 165 3.44 13.04 -31.42
CA ALA A 165 3.24 12.93 -29.98
C ALA A 165 2.75 14.26 -29.39
N LEU A 166 1.97 14.21 -28.31
CA LEU A 166 1.39 15.36 -27.63
C LEU A 166 1.65 15.31 -26.14
N THR A 167 2.12 16.42 -25.59
CA THR A 167 2.19 16.63 -24.15
C THR A 167 1.49 17.93 -23.77
N VAL A 168 0.60 17.87 -22.78
CA VAL A 168 0.00 19.05 -22.15
C VAL A 168 0.34 19.02 -20.67
N THR A 169 0.90 20.10 -20.16
CA THR A 169 1.31 20.22 -18.76
C THR A 169 0.77 21.52 -18.18
N THR A 170 0.09 21.44 -17.03
CA THR A 170 -0.14 22.60 -16.16
C THR A 170 0.85 22.58 -15.01
N VAL A 171 1.34 23.74 -14.60
CA VAL A 171 2.42 23.85 -13.58
C VAL A 171 1.87 24.00 -12.17
N GLY A 172 2.67 23.64 -11.15
CA GLY A 172 2.30 23.88 -9.75
C GLY A 172 1.04 23.12 -9.36
N THR A 173 0.03 23.82 -8.84
CA THR A 173 -1.28 23.28 -8.43
C THR A 173 -2.40 23.59 -9.44
N VAL A 174 -2.04 23.95 -10.67
CA VAL A 174 -2.99 24.43 -11.68
C VAL A 174 -3.81 23.25 -12.23
N PRO A 175 -5.15 23.26 -12.15
CA PRO A 175 -5.98 22.18 -12.67
C PRO A 175 -6.05 22.19 -14.20
N LEU A 176 -6.24 21.00 -14.77
CA LEU A 176 -6.41 20.75 -16.20
C LEU A 176 -7.80 20.15 -16.46
N SER A 177 -8.55 20.74 -17.39
CA SER A 177 -9.83 20.20 -17.85
C SER A 177 -9.81 19.93 -19.35
N VAL A 178 -10.29 18.76 -19.76
CA VAL A 178 -10.47 18.36 -21.14
C VAL A 178 -11.96 18.41 -21.46
N ALA A 179 -12.39 19.46 -22.16
CA ALA A 179 -13.79 19.69 -22.53
C ALA A 179 -14.11 19.37 -23.99
N ALA A 180 -13.10 19.16 -24.82
CA ALA A 180 -13.20 18.76 -26.22
C ALA A 180 -12.23 17.60 -26.53
N PRO A 181 -12.40 16.88 -27.67
CA PRO A 181 -11.55 15.76 -28.04
C PRO A 181 -10.08 16.13 -28.20
N VAL A 182 -9.19 15.30 -27.65
CA VAL A 182 -7.74 15.39 -27.79
C VAL A 182 -7.23 14.12 -28.45
N SER A 183 -6.54 14.26 -29.58
CA SER A 183 -6.00 13.13 -30.33
C SER A 183 -4.55 13.37 -30.76
N ALA A 184 -3.70 12.36 -30.56
CA ALA A 184 -2.31 12.37 -30.99
C ALA A 184 -2.02 11.13 -31.86
N GLY A 185 -1.26 11.31 -32.95
CA GLY A 185 -0.77 10.20 -33.77
C GLY A 185 0.38 9.41 -33.12
N GLY A 186 0.93 9.91 -32.02
CA GLY A 186 1.97 9.25 -31.22
C GLY A 186 1.61 9.20 -29.73
N ALA A 187 2.64 9.16 -28.88
CA ALA A 187 2.45 9.15 -27.42
C ALA A 187 1.66 10.37 -26.97
N LEU A 188 0.73 10.17 -26.02
CA LEU A 188 -0.08 11.26 -25.47
C LEU A 188 0.10 11.32 -23.96
N GLN A 189 0.51 12.48 -23.45
CA GLN A 189 0.63 12.72 -22.02
C GLN A 189 -0.10 14.00 -21.59
N LEU A 190 -1.01 13.87 -20.63
CA LEU A 190 -1.64 14.98 -19.92
C LEU A 190 -1.15 14.98 -18.48
N THR A 191 -0.55 16.07 -18.04
CA THR A 191 -0.02 16.22 -16.69
C THR A 191 -0.63 17.47 -16.06
N SER A 192 -1.54 17.25 -15.11
CA SER A 192 -2.14 18.32 -14.32
C SER A 192 -1.31 18.59 -13.07
N GLY A 193 -1.09 19.86 -12.74
CA GLY A 193 -0.55 20.28 -11.46
C GLY A 193 -1.57 20.20 -10.32
N GLY A 194 -2.86 20.38 -10.61
CA GLY A 194 -3.99 20.19 -9.70
C GLY A 194 -4.85 19.02 -10.14
N ASP A 195 -6.17 19.11 -9.96
CA ASP A 195 -7.12 18.09 -10.42
C ASP A 195 -7.11 17.93 -11.94
N LEU A 196 -7.46 16.74 -12.43
CA LEU A 196 -7.61 16.44 -13.86
C LEU A 196 -9.04 16.03 -14.16
N THR A 197 -9.73 16.82 -14.99
CA THR A 197 -11.12 16.58 -15.37
C THR A 197 -11.23 16.22 -16.85
N LEU A 198 -11.91 15.13 -17.17
CA LEU A 198 -12.45 14.85 -18.51
C LEU A 198 -13.94 15.19 -18.49
N ALA A 199 -14.33 16.35 -19.03
CA ALA A 199 -15.72 16.79 -19.05
C ALA A 199 -16.54 15.99 -20.08
N SER A 200 -17.87 16.11 -20.08
CA SER A 200 -18.78 15.27 -20.89
C SER A 200 -18.54 15.30 -22.41
N GLY A 201 -17.89 16.34 -22.95
CA GLY A 201 -17.49 16.44 -24.36
C GLY A 201 -16.01 16.10 -24.63
N GLY A 202 -15.24 15.81 -23.58
CA GLY A 202 -13.82 15.50 -23.65
C GLY A 202 -13.55 14.05 -24.02
N SER A 203 -12.46 13.80 -24.73
CA SER A 203 -11.92 12.46 -24.92
C SER A 203 -10.41 12.54 -25.17
N VAL A 204 -9.70 11.46 -24.91
CA VAL A 204 -8.24 11.37 -25.06
C VAL A 204 -7.90 10.13 -25.87
N ALA A 205 -7.24 10.31 -27.01
CA ALA A 205 -6.83 9.23 -27.89
C ALA A 205 -5.36 9.38 -28.33
N GLY A 206 -4.55 8.36 -28.15
CA GLY A 206 -3.17 8.36 -28.63
C GLY A 206 -2.46 7.05 -28.32
N ALA A 207 -1.19 6.94 -28.69
CA ALA A 207 -0.40 5.77 -28.34
C ALA A 207 -0.14 5.75 -26.83
N SER A 208 -0.58 4.69 -26.17
CA SER A 208 -0.48 4.43 -24.73
C SER A 208 -0.64 5.69 -23.84
N PRO A 209 -1.86 6.28 -23.75
CA PRO A 209 -2.07 7.58 -23.11
C PRO A 209 -1.72 7.59 -21.62
N ILE A 210 -1.06 8.64 -21.16
CA ILE A 210 -0.75 8.85 -19.74
C ILE A 210 -1.45 10.11 -19.25
N LEU A 211 -2.36 9.94 -18.30
CA LEU A 211 -3.06 11.02 -17.62
C LEU A 211 -2.57 11.05 -16.18
N SER A 212 -2.11 12.20 -15.70
CA SER A 212 -1.47 12.31 -14.40
C SER A 212 -1.93 13.54 -13.65
N THR A 213 -2.33 13.34 -12.39
CA THR A 213 -2.67 14.40 -11.45
C THR A 213 -2.19 14.03 -10.05
N PRO A 214 -1.66 14.98 -9.26
CA PRO A 214 -1.43 14.76 -7.82
C PRO A 214 -2.71 14.90 -6.99
N GLY A 215 -3.82 15.35 -7.60
CA GLY A 215 -5.13 15.56 -6.99
C GLY A 215 -6.13 14.50 -7.43
N VAL A 216 -7.36 14.94 -7.70
CA VAL A 216 -8.50 14.08 -8.05
C VAL A 216 -8.58 13.90 -9.57
N PHE A 217 -8.84 12.67 -10.00
CA PHE A 217 -9.24 12.36 -11.36
C PHE A 217 -10.76 12.33 -11.51
N ILE A 218 -11.29 13.14 -12.42
CA ILE A 218 -12.73 13.32 -12.61
C ILE A 218 -13.10 13.01 -14.06
N ASN A 219 -13.61 11.82 -14.34
CA ASN A 219 -14.13 11.43 -15.63
C ASN A 219 -15.66 11.55 -15.71
N GLN A 220 -16.12 12.59 -16.39
CA GLN A 220 -17.51 12.81 -16.79
C GLN A 220 -17.76 12.53 -18.28
N ALA A 221 -16.72 12.18 -19.04
CA ALA A 221 -16.79 11.84 -20.46
C ALA A 221 -17.37 10.44 -20.72
N GLY A 222 -17.37 9.58 -19.71
CA GLY A 222 -17.94 8.24 -19.79
C GLY A 222 -16.90 7.13 -20.04
N SER A 223 -17.36 5.95 -20.44
CA SER A 223 -16.52 4.75 -20.56
C SER A 223 -15.53 4.79 -21.72
N ALA A 224 -15.79 5.63 -22.73
CA ALA A 224 -14.92 5.81 -23.91
C ALA A 224 -13.99 7.03 -23.78
N ALA A 225 -13.87 7.60 -22.57
CA ALA A 225 -13.12 8.83 -22.33
C ALA A 225 -11.64 8.76 -22.72
N VAL A 226 -11.02 7.57 -22.64
CA VAL A 226 -9.60 7.35 -22.95
C VAL A 226 -9.44 6.12 -23.84
N SER A 227 -8.72 6.26 -24.96
CA SER A 227 -8.43 5.17 -25.87
C SER A 227 -6.95 5.12 -26.26
N ALA A 228 -6.36 3.92 -26.18
CA ALA A 228 -5.02 3.66 -26.70
C ALA A 228 -5.12 3.25 -28.18
N THR A 229 -4.35 3.91 -29.05
CA THR A 229 -4.44 3.72 -30.51
C THR A 229 -3.38 2.76 -31.06
N ASP A 230 -2.36 2.44 -30.27
CA ASP A 230 -1.31 1.49 -30.57
C ASP A 230 -1.73 0.05 -30.26
N MET A 231 -1.27 -0.90 -31.08
CA MET A 231 -1.60 -2.31 -30.89
C MET A 231 -1.01 -2.85 -29.58
N GLY A 232 -1.88 -3.35 -28.70
CA GLY A 232 -1.48 -3.78 -27.36
C GLY A 232 -1.15 -2.64 -26.40
N GLY A 233 -1.45 -1.40 -26.79
CA GLY A 233 -1.24 -0.21 -25.98
C GLY A 233 -2.11 -0.19 -24.72
N ARG A 234 -1.71 0.65 -23.77
CA ARG A 234 -2.44 0.83 -22.51
C ARG A 234 -2.57 2.30 -22.16
N TRP A 235 -3.68 2.70 -21.56
CA TRP A 235 -3.71 3.95 -20.81
C TRP A 235 -3.29 3.74 -19.35
N LEU A 236 -2.69 4.78 -18.78
CA LEU A 236 -2.41 4.90 -17.35
C LEU A 236 -3.05 6.18 -16.82
N VAL A 237 -3.80 6.07 -15.72
CA VAL A 237 -4.37 7.22 -15.01
C VAL A 237 -3.78 7.26 -13.61
N TYR A 238 -2.97 8.30 -13.33
CA TYR A 238 -2.39 8.55 -12.02
C TYR A 238 -3.21 9.58 -11.25
N SER A 239 -3.52 9.29 -9.99
CA SER A 239 -4.19 10.22 -9.06
C SER A 239 -3.71 10.01 -7.60
N ALA A 240 -4.16 10.88 -6.70
CA ALA A 240 -3.85 10.77 -5.27
C ALA A 240 -4.36 9.45 -4.66
N GLY A 241 -5.56 9.03 -5.04
CA GLY A 241 -6.22 7.85 -4.51
C GLY A 241 -7.66 7.74 -5.01
N SER A 242 -8.26 6.57 -4.88
CA SER A 242 -9.56 6.28 -5.49
C SER A 242 -10.78 6.85 -4.77
N ALA A 243 -10.66 7.27 -3.50
CA ALA A 243 -11.81 7.60 -2.67
C ALA A 243 -12.58 8.85 -3.14
N SER A 244 -11.90 9.79 -3.80
CA SER A 244 -12.50 11.03 -4.32
C SER A 244 -12.62 11.06 -5.84
N ASP A 245 -12.03 10.08 -6.52
CA ASP A 245 -12.04 10.01 -7.97
C ASP A 245 -13.43 9.66 -8.51
N THR A 246 -13.73 10.18 -9.70
CA THR A 246 -14.91 9.80 -10.47
C THR A 246 -14.45 9.11 -11.74
N PHE A 247 -14.82 7.85 -11.93
CA PHE A 247 -14.27 7.03 -13.03
C PHE A 247 -15.10 7.03 -14.31
N GLY A 248 -16.36 7.46 -14.26
CA GLY A 248 -17.22 7.57 -15.45
C GLY A 248 -17.47 6.25 -16.21
N GLY A 249 -17.23 5.08 -15.60
CA GLY A 249 -17.33 3.79 -16.28
C GLY A 249 -16.12 3.46 -17.18
N LEU A 250 -15.02 4.22 -17.08
CA LEU A 250 -13.75 3.89 -17.75
C LEU A 250 -13.12 2.68 -17.06
N ASP A 251 -13.53 1.49 -17.48
CA ASP A 251 -13.09 0.24 -16.88
C ASP A 251 -11.72 -0.19 -17.42
N SER A 252 -10.77 -0.38 -16.51
CA SER A 252 -9.45 -0.92 -16.80
C SER A 252 -9.47 -2.44 -17.04
N GLY A 253 -10.50 -3.14 -16.55
CA GLY A 253 -10.57 -4.60 -16.52
C GLY A 253 -9.50 -5.26 -15.65
N ASN A 254 -8.83 -4.49 -14.80
CA ASN A 254 -7.57 -4.83 -14.16
C ASN A 254 -7.55 -4.32 -12.71
N THR A 255 -6.70 -4.89 -11.85
CA THR A 255 -6.48 -4.33 -10.51
C THR A 255 -5.70 -3.01 -10.58
N ALA A 256 -5.90 -2.14 -9.60
CA ALA A 256 -5.14 -0.89 -9.49
C ALA A 256 -3.68 -1.14 -9.04
N VAL A 257 -2.83 -0.15 -9.28
CA VAL A 257 -1.45 -0.11 -8.77
C VAL A 257 -1.37 0.90 -7.64
N TRP A 258 -0.83 0.49 -6.50
CA TRP A 258 -0.78 1.33 -5.29
C TRP A 258 0.63 1.87 -5.00
N ALA A 259 0.71 2.83 -4.07
CA ALA A 259 1.96 3.42 -3.59
C ALA A 259 2.89 3.91 -4.71
N THR A 260 2.31 4.46 -5.79
CA THR A 260 3.08 4.90 -6.97
C THR A 260 2.69 6.33 -7.29
N SER A 261 3.64 7.27 -7.17
CA SER A 261 3.43 8.68 -7.46
C SER A 261 3.13 8.92 -8.95
N ALA A 262 2.44 10.02 -9.23
CA ALA A 262 2.25 10.56 -10.59
C ALA A 262 3.53 10.48 -11.43
N GLY A 263 3.48 9.78 -12.57
CA GLY A 263 4.62 9.57 -13.48
C GLY A 263 5.62 8.48 -13.07
N GLY A 264 5.38 7.77 -11.96
CA GLY A 264 6.19 6.62 -11.54
C GLY A 264 6.11 5.45 -12.53
N THR A 265 7.09 4.54 -12.50
CA THR A 265 7.11 3.39 -13.42
C THR A 265 6.06 2.35 -13.04
N VAL A 266 5.33 1.85 -14.05
CA VAL A 266 4.31 0.79 -13.88
C VAL A 266 4.69 -0.45 -14.69
N ALA A 267 5.08 -1.51 -13.98
CA ALA A 267 5.42 -2.80 -14.57
C ALA A 267 4.18 -3.63 -14.98
N ALA A 268 3.04 -3.41 -14.32
CA ALA A 268 1.81 -4.12 -14.63
C ALA A 268 1.32 -3.83 -16.07
N ALA A 269 0.94 -4.87 -16.80
CA ALA A 269 0.43 -4.76 -18.17
C ALA A 269 -1.06 -4.33 -18.20
N GLY A 270 -1.55 -3.96 -19.38
CA GLY A 270 -2.95 -3.54 -19.56
C GLY A 270 -3.24 -2.16 -18.97
N HIS A 271 -4.49 -1.72 -19.11
CA HIS A 271 -4.96 -0.45 -18.57
C HIS A 271 -4.85 -0.43 -17.04
N ARG A 272 -4.40 0.68 -16.46
CA ARG A 272 -4.25 0.79 -15.00
C ARG A 272 -4.67 2.16 -14.48
N TYR A 273 -5.44 2.12 -13.41
CA TYR A 273 -5.43 3.18 -12.41
C TYR A 273 -4.23 3.01 -11.50
N VAL A 274 -3.56 4.12 -11.21
CA VAL A 274 -2.32 4.16 -10.45
C VAL A 274 -2.46 5.20 -9.35
N PHE A 275 -2.33 4.78 -8.11
CA PHE A 275 -2.62 5.63 -6.96
C PHE A 275 -1.36 5.88 -6.14
N ALA A 276 -1.15 7.14 -5.78
CA ALA A 276 -0.09 7.51 -4.83
C ALA A 276 -0.37 6.96 -3.42
N PHE A 277 -1.65 6.76 -3.09
CA PHE A 277 -2.10 6.15 -1.84
C PHE A 277 -1.46 4.77 -1.60
N GLN A 278 -0.92 4.58 -0.40
CA GLN A 278 -0.40 3.30 0.09
C GLN A 278 -1.41 2.63 1.03
N PRO A 279 -2.10 1.54 0.59
CA PRO A 279 -2.98 0.79 1.47
C PRO A 279 -2.18 0.00 2.52
N THR A 280 -2.82 -0.36 3.62
CA THR A 280 -2.19 -1.09 4.73
C THR A 280 -2.92 -2.41 4.99
N LEU A 281 -2.18 -3.52 4.96
CA LEU A 281 -2.65 -4.80 5.50
C LEU A 281 -2.47 -4.81 7.01
N THR A 282 -3.54 -5.08 7.75
CA THR A 282 -3.52 -5.16 9.21
C THR A 282 -3.72 -6.60 9.66
N VAL A 283 -2.73 -7.15 10.38
CA VAL A 283 -2.81 -8.42 11.09
C VAL A 283 -3.34 -8.15 12.50
N ALA A 284 -4.55 -8.61 12.81
CA ALA A 284 -5.15 -8.45 14.13
C ALA A 284 -5.22 -9.80 14.85
N THR A 285 -4.63 -9.90 16.04
CA THR A 285 -4.68 -11.14 16.84
C THR A 285 -6.08 -11.37 17.42
N THR A 286 -6.47 -12.64 17.56
CA THR A 286 -7.74 -13.06 18.15
C THR A 286 -7.50 -13.74 19.49
N SER A 287 -8.45 -13.61 20.43
CA SER A 287 -8.35 -14.25 21.73
C SER A 287 -8.67 -15.74 21.68
N LEU A 288 -8.00 -16.51 22.52
CA LEU A 288 -8.17 -17.95 22.68
C LEU A 288 -8.26 -18.33 24.15
N THR A 289 -8.63 -19.58 24.40
CA THR A 289 -8.62 -20.18 25.74
C THR A 289 -7.95 -21.55 25.68
N LYS A 290 -7.33 -21.98 26.78
CA LYS A 290 -6.86 -23.36 26.95
C LYS A 290 -7.03 -23.83 28.40
N THR A 291 -6.84 -25.12 28.63
CA THR A 291 -6.69 -25.67 29.99
C THR A 291 -5.20 -25.78 30.34
N TYR A 292 -4.87 -25.62 31.61
CA TYR A 292 -3.52 -25.90 32.10
C TYR A 292 -3.10 -27.33 31.75
N GLY A 293 -1.87 -27.51 31.27
CA GLY A 293 -1.37 -28.78 30.75
C GLY A 293 -1.59 -29.00 29.25
N ASP A 294 -2.39 -28.18 28.57
CA ASP A 294 -2.54 -28.27 27.12
C ASP A 294 -1.44 -27.48 26.40
N ASP A 295 -0.93 -28.03 25.29
CA ASP A 295 -0.15 -27.27 24.32
C ASP A 295 -1.10 -26.53 23.36
N ALA A 296 -1.06 -25.20 23.41
CA ALA A 296 -1.85 -24.33 22.56
C ALA A 296 -1.02 -23.65 21.45
N ALA A 297 0.25 -24.02 21.26
CA ALA A 297 1.11 -23.38 20.26
C ALA A 297 0.56 -23.45 18.82
N PRO A 298 0.00 -24.59 18.34
CA PRO A 298 -0.61 -24.67 17.01
C PRO A 298 -1.83 -23.74 16.84
N GLN A 299 -2.65 -23.61 17.87
CA GLN A 299 -3.86 -22.78 17.88
C GLN A 299 -3.49 -21.30 17.88
N VAL A 300 -2.50 -20.93 18.69
CA VAL A 300 -1.98 -19.56 18.75
C VAL A 300 -1.37 -19.13 17.41
N ALA A 301 -0.69 -20.03 16.69
CA ALA A 301 -0.14 -19.73 15.37
C ALA A 301 -1.22 -19.29 14.36
N GLY A 302 -2.45 -19.78 14.51
CA GLY A 302 -3.62 -19.40 13.69
C GLY A 302 -4.51 -18.31 14.29
N ALA A 303 -4.13 -17.71 15.43
CA ALA A 303 -4.97 -16.76 16.17
C ALA A 303 -4.90 -15.33 15.62
N TYR A 304 -5.24 -15.15 14.34
CA TYR A 304 -5.24 -13.84 13.69
C TYR A 304 -6.24 -13.75 12.54
N ARG A 305 -6.51 -12.50 12.13
CA ARG A 305 -7.20 -12.16 10.87
C ARG A 305 -6.40 -11.09 10.14
N ILE A 306 -6.41 -11.13 8.81
CA ILE A 306 -5.82 -10.08 7.97
C ILE A 306 -6.94 -9.27 7.32
N SER A 307 -6.81 -7.95 7.35
CA SER A 307 -7.77 -7.00 6.77
C SER A 307 -7.04 -5.86 6.04
N GLY A 308 -7.76 -5.02 5.31
CA GLY A 308 -7.21 -3.86 4.61
C GLY A 308 -6.93 -4.06 3.11
N VAL A 309 -7.19 -5.26 2.58
CA VAL A 309 -7.18 -5.53 1.13
C VAL A 309 -8.16 -4.61 0.43
N GLN A 310 -7.71 -3.94 -0.63
CA GLN A 310 -8.49 -2.94 -1.37
C GLN A 310 -9.52 -3.61 -2.28
N SER A 311 -10.76 -3.13 -2.16
CA SER A 311 -11.85 -3.54 -3.05
C SER A 311 -11.78 -2.81 -4.38
N GLY A 312 -12.34 -3.43 -5.41
CA GLY A 312 -12.49 -2.80 -6.72
C GLY A 312 -13.59 -1.75 -6.72
N VAL A 313 -13.60 -0.91 -7.75
CA VAL A 313 -14.71 0.01 -8.03
C VAL A 313 -15.37 -0.46 -9.32
N ALA A 314 -16.67 -0.79 -9.25
CA ALA A 314 -17.43 -1.31 -10.37
C ALA A 314 -17.38 -0.35 -11.56
N GLY A 315 -17.03 -0.86 -12.74
CA GLY A 315 -16.85 -0.05 -13.95
C GLY A 315 -15.57 0.78 -13.97
N ALA A 316 -14.59 0.50 -13.09
CA ALA A 316 -13.30 1.18 -13.08
C ALA A 316 -12.13 0.19 -12.95
N TYR A 317 -12.07 -0.58 -11.87
CA TYR A 317 -10.98 -1.54 -11.64
C TYR A 317 -11.40 -2.69 -10.73
N LEU A 318 -10.71 -3.82 -10.87
CA LEU A 318 -10.94 -5.02 -10.08
C LEU A 318 -10.35 -4.89 -8.67
N GLY A 319 -10.95 -5.57 -7.70
CA GLY A 319 -10.45 -5.63 -6.33
C GLY A 319 -9.27 -6.58 -6.19
N ASP A 320 -8.39 -6.27 -5.25
CA ASP A 320 -7.33 -7.17 -4.85
C ASP A 320 -7.89 -8.34 -4.02
N THR A 321 -7.11 -9.42 -3.93
CA THR A 321 -7.37 -10.53 -3.01
C THR A 321 -6.23 -10.65 -2.02
N LEU A 322 -6.46 -11.28 -0.86
CA LEU A 322 -5.36 -11.53 0.08
C LEU A 322 -4.23 -12.37 -0.54
N VAL A 323 -4.58 -13.26 -1.47
CA VAL A 323 -3.61 -14.12 -2.20
C VAL A 323 -2.68 -13.31 -3.08
N THR A 324 -3.16 -12.22 -3.68
CA THR A 324 -2.35 -11.34 -4.54
C THR A 324 -1.70 -10.19 -3.77
N ALA A 325 -2.30 -9.77 -2.66
CA ALA A 325 -1.83 -8.66 -1.83
C ALA A 325 -0.72 -9.07 -0.85
N ALA A 326 -0.53 -10.35 -0.56
CA ALA A 326 0.54 -10.82 0.31
C ALA A 326 0.97 -12.26 0.01
N THR A 327 2.19 -12.61 0.40
CA THR A 327 2.72 -13.99 0.42
C THR A 327 3.19 -14.35 1.82
N GLY A 328 3.22 -15.64 2.15
CA GLY A 328 3.67 -16.11 3.46
C GLY A 328 2.62 -15.94 4.56
N ALA A 329 3.04 -16.01 5.82
CA ALA A 329 2.16 -15.93 6.99
C ALA A 329 2.81 -15.17 8.15
N PRO A 330 2.00 -14.45 8.97
CA PRO A 330 2.52 -13.80 10.16
C PRO A 330 3.00 -14.82 11.17
N LEU A 331 3.99 -14.43 11.98
CA LEU A 331 4.39 -15.19 13.16
C LEU A 331 3.55 -14.72 14.35
N VAL A 332 2.73 -15.62 14.89
CA VAL A 332 1.85 -15.36 16.04
C VAL A 332 2.25 -16.24 17.21
N THR A 333 2.49 -15.63 18.37
CA THR A 333 3.00 -16.30 19.57
C THR A 333 2.31 -15.79 20.83
N SER A 334 2.40 -16.58 21.90
CA SER A 334 1.96 -16.19 23.24
C SER A 334 2.76 -16.97 24.28
N PRO A 335 3.27 -16.34 25.35
CA PRO A 335 3.87 -17.06 26.47
C PRO A 335 2.90 -18.05 27.13
N GLY A 336 1.59 -17.83 26.99
CA GLY A 336 0.56 -18.71 27.52
C GLY A 336 0.40 -20.02 26.75
N SER A 337 1.04 -20.18 25.58
CA SER A 337 0.79 -21.34 24.71
C SER A 337 1.40 -22.63 25.25
N ALA A 338 2.56 -22.54 25.90
CA ALA A 338 3.31 -23.69 26.41
C ALA A 338 2.54 -24.49 27.48
N VAL A 339 2.70 -25.81 27.49
CA VAL A 339 2.10 -26.75 28.48
C VAL A 339 2.29 -26.31 29.94
N SER A 340 3.40 -25.63 30.24
CA SER A 340 3.77 -25.15 31.56
C SER A 340 3.23 -23.76 31.94
N ALA A 341 2.52 -23.07 31.04
CA ALA A 341 1.98 -21.74 31.31
C ALA A 341 0.96 -21.78 32.47
N LEU A 342 1.24 -21.01 33.53
CA LEU A 342 0.51 -21.06 34.79
C LEU A 342 -0.83 -20.33 34.73
N VAL A 343 -1.81 -20.80 35.51
CA VAL A 343 -3.12 -20.13 35.63
C VAL A 343 -2.96 -18.73 36.26
N ALA A 344 -2.01 -18.56 37.18
CA ALA A 344 -1.75 -17.28 37.85
C ALA A 344 -1.22 -16.17 36.93
N GLY A 345 -0.64 -16.52 35.77
CA GLY A 345 -0.16 -15.56 34.78
C GLY A 345 -1.21 -15.19 33.73
N SER A 346 -2.40 -15.80 33.78
CA SER A 346 -3.49 -15.54 32.84
C SER A 346 -4.14 -14.16 33.09
N PRO A 347 -4.55 -13.42 32.04
CA PRO A 347 -4.42 -13.75 30.62
C PRO A 347 -3.03 -13.40 30.04
N TYR A 348 -2.58 -14.20 29.09
CA TYR A 348 -1.32 -13.96 28.35
C TYR A 348 -1.58 -13.22 27.04
N ALA A 349 -0.75 -12.23 26.69
CA ALA A 349 -0.88 -11.56 25.40
C ALA A 349 -0.63 -12.53 24.23
N ILE A 350 -1.41 -12.39 23.16
CA ILE A 350 -1.14 -13.00 21.85
C ILE A 350 -0.61 -11.90 20.94
N THR A 351 0.63 -12.06 20.49
CA THR A 351 1.34 -11.07 19.68
C THR A 351 1.63 -11.61 18.29
N ALA A 352 1.36 -10.81 17.28
CA ALA A 352 1.75 -11.04 15.90
C ALA A 352 2.96 -10.17 15.51
N SER A 353 3.76 -10.72 14.60
CA SER A 353 4.84 -10.04 13.89
C SER A 353 4.87 -10.54 12.44
N ALA A 354 5.72 -9.95 11.60
CA ALA A 354 5.73 -10.25 10.16
C ALA A 354 5.97 -11.72 9.85
N GLY A 355 6.84 -12.42 10.58
CA GLY A 355 7.19 -13.81 10.23
C GLY A 355 7.69 -13.88 8.78
N SER A 356 7.02 -14.69 7.95
CA SER A 356 7.26 -14.76 6.49
C SER A 356 6.27 -13.93 5.66
N LEU A 357 5.34 -13.22 6.30
CA LEU A 357 4.36 -12.38 5.63
C LEU A 357 5.05 -11.21 4.94
N ALA A 358 4.96 -11.17 3.63
CA ALA A 358 5.48 -10.10 2.80
C ALA A 358 4.34 -9.46 1.99
N PRO A 359 4.00 -8.18 2.25
CA PRO A 359 3.01 -7.48 1.44
C PRO A 359 3.51 -7.30 0.00
N GLN A 360 2.58 -7.39 -0.95
CA GLN A 360 2.79 -7.22 -2.38
C GLN A 360 1.98 -6.02 -2.87
N LEU A 361 2.07 -5.69 -4.16
CA LEU A 361 1.25 -4.65 -4.81
C LEU A 361 1.32 -3.27 -4.14
N GLY A 362 2.41 -2.96 -3.43
CA GLY A 362 2.62 -1.66 -2.77
C GLY A 362 1.99 -1.51 -1.39
N TYR A 363 1.42 -2.57 -0.80
CA TYR A 363 0.82 -2.50 0.54
C TYR A 363 1.88 -2.29 1.65
N ALA A 364 1.51 -1.50 2.66
CA ALA A 364 2.19 -1.48 3.96
C ALA A 364 1.67 -2.59 4.88
N LEU A 365 2.38 -2.86 5.97
CA LEU A 365 2.00 -3.87 6.97
C LEU A 365 1.89 -3.26 8.36
N ALA A 366 0.80 -3.57 9.06
CA ALA A 366 0.54 -3.15 10.45
C ALA A 366 0.05 -4.32 11.32
N PHE A 367 0.24 -4.20 12.63
CA PHE A 367 -0.14 -5.21 13.62
C PHE A 367 -1.03 -4.62 14.71
N SER A 368 -2.12 -5.32 15.02
CA SER A 368 -3.05 -5.01 16.10
C SER A 368 -3.08 -6.15 17.11
N ASN A 369 -2.22 -6.07 18.13
CA ASN A 369 -2.00 -7.13 19.12
C ASN A 369 -2.95 -7.00 20.32
N THR A 370 -4.26 -7.21 20.08
CA THR A 370 -5.32 -7.07 21.09
C THR A 370 -5.81 -8.41 21.64
N GLY A 371 -5.47 -9.53 20.99
CA GLY A 371 -5.86 -10.87 21.42
C GLY A 371 -5.12 -11.34 22.67
N VAL A 372 -5.79 -12.13 23.49
CA VAL A 372 -5.22 -12.76 24.69
C VAL A 372 -5.55 -14.24 24.77
N LEU A 373 -4.66 -15.01 25.39
CA LEU A 373 -4.85 -16.42 25.71
C LEU A 373 -5.17 -16.56 27.20
N THR A 374 -6.39 -17.01 27.51
CA THR A 374 -6.81 -17.29 28.90
C THR A 374 -6.54 -18.75 29.25
N VAL A 375 -5.90 -18.99 30.38
CA VAL A 375 -5.59 -20.35 30.87
C VAL A 375 -6.53 -20.70 32.02
N TYR A 376 -7.34 -21.73 31.83
CA TYR A 376 -8.23 -22.29 32.85
C TYR A 376 -7.54 -23.38 33.66
N ARG A 377 -8.03 -23.60 34.90
CA ARG A 377 -7.53 -24.68 35.75
C ARG A 377 -7.86 -26.05 35.15
N ALA A 378 -6.91 -26.98 35.28
CA ALA A 378 -7.13 -28.39 34.96
C ALA A 378 -7.96 -29.10 36.05
N ALA A 379 -8.59 -30.22 35.72
CA ALA A 379 -9.27 -31.04 36.71
C ALA A 379 -8.28 -32.00 37.39
N LEU A 380 -8.26 -32.05 38.72
CA LEU A 380 -7.50 -33.03 39.50
C LEU A 380 -8.44 -33.79 40.43
N SER A 381 -8.47 -35.11 40.31
CA SER A 381 -9.23 -36.01 41.19
C SER A 381 -8.27 -36.68 42.17
N LEU A 382 -8.60 -36.67 43.46
CA LEU A 382 -7.88 -37.37 44.52
C LEU A 382 -8.81 -38.34 45.23
N THR A 383 -8.60 -39.64 45.02
CA THR A 383 -9.42 -40.72 45.61
C THR A 383 -8.66 -41.37 46.75
N ALA A 384 -9.24 -41.42 47.96
CA ALA A 384 -8.62 -42.13 49.07
C ALA A 384 -8.54 -43.64 48.79
N THR A 385 -7.49 -44.31 49.28
CA THR A 385 -7.39 -45.78 49.20
C THR A 385 -8.00 -46.43 50.43
N ASP A 386 -8.62 -47.59 50.27
CA ASP A 386 -9.19 -48.34 51.39
C ASP A 386 -8.13 -48.71 52.44
N GLN A 387 -8.53 -48.68 53.71
CA GLN A 387 -7.66 -48.99 54.84
C GLN A 387 -8.34 -49.96 55.81
N SER A 388 -7.58 -50.56 56.71
CA SER A 388 -8.13 -51.40 57.78
C SER A 388 -7.41 -51.22 59.11
N LYS A 389 -8.11 -51.55 60.20
CA LYS A 389 -7.56 -51.65 61.55
C LYS A 389 -8.29 -52.72 62.34
N VAL A 390 -7.69 -53.15 63.45
CA VAL A 390 -8.33 -54.06 64.42
C VAL A 390 -9.03 -53.24 65.50
N TYR A 391 -10.17 -53.72 65.98
CA TYR A 391 -10.87 -53.14 67.12
C TYR A 391 -9.95 -53.00 68.35
N GLY A 392 -10.04 -51.87 69.05
CA GLY A 392 -9.23 -51.56 70.22
C GLY A 392 -7.86 -50.92 69.91
N THR A 393 -7.52 -50.66 68.65
CA THR A 393 -6.33 -49.86 68.27
C THR A 393 -6.73 -48.63 67.46
N PRO A 394 -6.11 -47.45 67.67
CA PRO A 394 -6.37 -46.30 66.80
C PRO A 394 -5.81 -46.53 65.39
N ALA A 395 -6.45 -46.00 64.35
CA ALA A 395 -5.92 -46.04 62.99
C ALA A 395 -4.92 -44.90 62.77
N GLY A 396 -3.71 -45.23 62.32
CA GLY A 396 -2.79 -44.24 61.75
C GLY A 396 -3.10 -44.03 60.27
N LEU A 397 -4.03 -43.13 59.95
CA LEU A 397 -4.51 -42.95 58.57
C LEU A 397 -3.41 -42.49 57.59
N GLY A 398 -2.38 -41.79 58.10
CA GLY A 398 -1.29 -41.26 57.29
C GLY A 398 -1.74 -40.19 56.29
N THR A 399 -0.88 -39.87 55.33
CA THR A 399 -1.14 -38.85 54.29
C THR A 399 -0.98 -39.38 52.86
N THR A 400 -0.53 -40.61 52.68
CA THR A 400 -0.16 -41.20 51.38
C THR A 400 -1.20 -42.17 50.82
N GLY A 401 -2.28 -42.45 51.56
CA GLY A 401 -3.36 -43.36 51.15
C GLY A 401 -4.33 -42.74 50.14
N PHE A 402 -3.86 -42.37 48.95
CA PHE A 402 -4.68 -41.78 47.89
C PHE A 402 -4.14 -42.11 46.49
N ILE A 403 -4.99 -41.94 45.47
CA ILE A 403 -4.67 -42.10 44.05
C ILE A 403 -5.03 -40.79 43.34
N PRO A 404 -4.06 -40.06 42.76
CA PRO A 404 -4.33 -38.89 41.93
C PRO A 404 -4.70 -39.28 40.48
N SER A 405 -5.61 -38.52 39.87
CA SER A 405 -5.97 -38.64 38.46
C SER A 405 -6.12 -37.25 37.82
N GLY A 406 -5.53 -37.03 36.65
CA GLY A 406 -5.50 -35.74 35.96
C GLY A 406 -4.33 -34.82 36.33
N LEU A 407 -3.34 -35.30 37.09
CA LEU A 407 -2.14 -34.54 37.44
C LEU A 407 -1.18 -34.44 36.23
N VAL A 408 -0.79 -33.22 35.86
CA VAL A 408 0.15 -32.92 34.77
C VAL A 408 1.59 -33.05 35.26
N THR A 409 2.07 -34.28 35.37
CA THR A 409 3.43 -34.57 35.88
C THR A 409 4.55 -34.06 34.97
N ALA A 410 4.28 -33.82 33.69
CA ALA A 410 5.22 -33.23 32.75
C ALA A 410 5.72 -31.83 33.17
N ASN A 411 4.94 -31.12 33.99
CA ASN A 411 5.31 -29.82 34.54
C ASN A 411 6.01 -29.90 35.92
N GLY A 412 6.29 -31.10 36.42
CA GLY A 412 6.84 -31.31 37.76
C GLY A 412 5.82 -31.14 38.89
N ASP A 413 4.53 -31.13 38.56
CA ASP A 413 3.45 -31.04 39.55
C ASP A 413 3.40 -32.30 40.41
N THR A 414 3.16 -32.12 41.70
CA THR A 414 3.19 -33.22 42.68
C THR A 414 2.05 -33.10 43.67
N VAL A 415 1.57 -34.25 44.15
CA VAL A 415 0.75 -34.37 45.35
C VAL A 415 1.54 -35.23 46.32
N THR A 416 2.07 -34.64 47.38
CA THR A 416 2.90 -35.32 48.38
C THR A 416 2.09 -35.87 49.55
N GLY A 417 0.86 -35.39 49.73
CA GLY A 417 -0.04 -35.92 50.74
C GLY A 417 -1.45 -35.35 50.68
N VAL A 418 -2.38 -36.02 51.34
CA VAL A 418 -3.73 -35.52 51.66
C VAL A 418 -4.02 -35.73 53.14
N ALA A 419 -4.92 -34.95 53.72
CA ALA A 419 -5.48 -35.24 55.04
C ALA A 419 -6.60 -36.28 54.90
N LEU A 420 -6.45 -37.43 55.57
CA LEU A 420 -7.45 -38.50 55.61
C LEU A 420 -8.24 -38.45 56.92
N ALA A 421 -9.56 -38.53 56.82
CA ALA A 421 -10.46 -38.55 57.98
C ALA A 421 -11.48 -39.68 57.90
N SER A 422 -11.70 -40.36 59.03
CA SER A 422 -12.73 -41.38 59.19
C SER A 422 -13.19 -41.50 60.64
N LEU A 423 -14.49 -41.64 60.88
CA LEU A 423 -15.04 -41.93 62.21
C LEU A 423 -14.60 -43.30 62.75
N GLY A 424 -14.18 -44.23 61.87
CA GLY A 424 -13.65 -45.53 62.27
C GLY A 424 -12.24 -45.48 62.88
N ALA A 425 -11.56 -44.33 62.81
CA ALA A 425 -10.16 -44.20 63.22
C ALA A 425 -9.96 -44.32 64.74
N ALA A 426 -10.93 -43.87 65.55
CA ALA A 426 -10.85 -43.95 67.02
C ALA A 426 -10.72 -45.40 67.51
N SER A 427 -9.90 -45.66 68.53
CA SER A 427 -9.69 -47.02 69.08
C SER A 427 -10.99 -47.69 69.55
N THR A 428 -11.99 -46.89 69.92
CA THR A 428 -13.32 -47.30 70.39
C THR A 428 -14.34 -47.59 69.27
N ALA A 429 -14.02 -47.29 68.01
CA ALA A 429 -14.94 -47.50 66.90
C ALA A 429 -15.27 -49.00 66.72
N SER A 430 -16.56 -49.35 66.71
CA SER A 430 -17.05 -50.73 66.55
C SER A 430 -16.61 -51.37 65.23
N ALA A 431 -16.60 -52.70 65.17
CA ALA A 431 -16.35 -53.42 63.92
C ALA A 431 -17.37 -53.04 62.84
N GLY A 432 -16.89 -52.81 61.62
CA GLY A 432 -17.72 -52.31 60.50
C GLY A 432 -16.92 -51.53 59.47
N ARG A 433 -17.62 -50.93 58.49
CA ARG A 433 -17.03 -50.03 57.47
C ARG A 433 -17.39 -48.59 57.76
N TYR A 434 -16.41 -47.70 57.61
CA TYR A 434 -16.57 -46.27 57.85
C TYR A 434 -16.07 -45.49 56.63
N THR A 435 -16.76 -44.42 56.24
CA THR A 435 -16.29 -43.53 55.17
C THR A 435 -14.88 -43.03 55.48
N LEU A 436 -14.01 -43.04 54.47
CA LEU A 436 -12.66 -42.48 54.53
C LEU A 436 -12.57 -41.36 53.49
N THR A 437 -12.45 -40.13 53.97
CA THR A 437 -12.54 -38.91 53.15
C THR A 437 -11.16 -38.26 53.05
N PRO A 438 -10.65 -37.99 51.84
CA PRO A 438 -9.47 -37.17 51.65
C PRO A 438 -9.82 -35.67 51.60
N SER A 439 -8.89 -34.82 52.01
CA SER A 439 -9.00 -33.36 51.97
C SER A 439 -7.60 -32.73 52.00
N ALA A 440 -7.51 -31.39 51.92
CA ALA A 440 -6.28 -30.62 52.16
C ALA A 440 -5.04 -31.21 51.47
N ALA A 441 -5.11 -31.36 50.15
CA ALA A 441 -3.98 -31.82 49.33
C ALA A 441 -2.76 -30.91 49.50
N GLN A 442 -1.60 -31.53 49.63
CA GLN A 442 -0.31 -30.89 49.78
C GLN A 442 0.57 -31.31 48.60
N GLY A 443 1.40 -30.38 48.11
CA GLY A 443 2.27 -30.62 46.97
C GLY A 443 2.64 -29.34 46.23
N SER A 444 3.17 -29.49 45.02
CA SER A 444 3.55 -28.38 44.14
C SER A 444 2.63 -28.29 42.92
N GLY A 445 2.36 -27.08 42.45
CA GLY A 445 1.55 -26.82 41.24
C GLY A 445 0.04 -26.89 41.42
N LEU A 446 -0.46 -27.21 42.62
CA LEU A 446 -1.88 -27.47 42.90
C LEU A 446 -2.81 -26.26 42.64
N ALA A 447 -2.28 -25.03 42.64
CA ALA A 447 -3.06 -23.81 42.32
C ALA A 447 -3.59 -23.78 40.87
N ASN A 448 -2.99 -24.58 39.98
CA ASN A 448 -3.41 -24.73 38.58
C ASN A 448 -4.57 -25.71 38.39
N TYR A 449 -5.08 -26.32 39.47
CA TYR A 449 -6.10 -27.36 39.41
C TYR A 449 -7.36 -26.99 40.18
N THR A 450 -8.50 -27.41 39.66
CA THR A 450 -9.72 -27.57 40.42
C THR A 450 -9.70 -28.98 41.00
N ILE A 451 -9.55 -29.08 42.32
CA ILE A 451 -9.36 -30.36 43.01
C ILE A 451 -10.70 -30.92 43.48
N THR A 452 -10.99 -32.16 43.10
CA THR A 452 -12.15 -32.94 43.57
C THR A 452 -11.67 -34.10 44.43
N TYR A 453 -12.18 -34.17 45.66
CA TYR A 453 -11.88 -35.25 46.60
C TYR A 453 -12.94 -36.34 46.53
N GLN A 454 -12.52 -37.59 46.35
CA GLN A 454 -13.40 -38.76 46.37
C GLN A 454 -13.08 -39.66 47.56
N ASN A 455 -14.14 -40.10 48.23
CA ASN A 455 -14.03 -41.08 49.31
C ASN A 455 -13.42 -42.39 48.82
N ALA A 456 -12.81 -43.13 49.74
CA ALA A 456 -12.34 -44.46 49.42
C ALA A 456 -13.52 -45.38 49.05
N PRO A 457 -13.37 -46.28 48.07
CA PRO A 457 -14.47 -47.12 47.56
C PRO A 457 -15.17 -47.94 48.65
N THR A 458 -14.38 -48.48 49.58
CA THR A 458 -14.85 -49.29 50.73
C THR A 458 -14.75 -48.52 52.04
N GLY A 459 -13.78 -47.62 52.18
CA GLY A 459 -13.54 -46.85 53.40
C GLY A 459 -12.52 -47.49 54.34
N LEU A 460 -12.62 -47.15 55.62
CA LEU A 460 -11.85 -47.78 56.70
C LEU A 460 -12.63 -48.98 57.25
N THR A 461 -12.07 -50.18 57.14
CA THR A 461 -12.64 -51.40 57.71
C THR A 461 -12.08 -51.66 59.10
N VAL A 462 -12.94 -51.65 60.12
CA VAL A 462 -12.59 -52.06 61.48
C VAL A 462 -12.92 -53.54 61.66
N THR A 463 -11.90 -54.39 61.79
CA THR A 463 -12.07 -55.82 61.99
C THR A 463 -12.22 -56.15 63.48
N PRO A 464 -13.07 -57.12 63.85
CA PRO A 464 -13.18 -57.58 65.23
C PRO A 464 -11.82 -58.06 65.76
N ARG A 465 -11.55 -57.81 67.05
CA ARG A 465 -10.40 -58.40 67.74
C ARG A 465 -10.78 -59.81 68.19
N SER A 466 -9.93 -60.80 67.91
CA SER A 466 -10.16 -62.17 68.37
C SER A 466 -10.07 -62.25 69.89
N ILE A 467 -11.02 -62.97 70.49
CA ILE A 467 -11.01 -63.38 71.90
C ILE A 467 -11.14 -64.90 71.92
N THR A 468 -10.25 -65.58 72.65
CA THR A 468 -10.32 -67.03 72.86
C THR A 468 -10.72 -67.29 74.30
N LEU A 469 -11.81 -68.04 74.48
CA LEU A 469 -12.25 -68.53 75.78
C LEU A 469 -11.98 -70.03 75.83
N THR A 470 -11.17 -70.45 76.79
CA THR A 470 -10.94 -71.87 77.07
C THR A 470 -11.78 -72.24 78.27
N ALA A 471 -12.68 -73.21 78.10
CA ALA A 471 -13.42 -73.74 79.24
C ALA A 471 -12.44 -74.44 80.18
N ASP A 472 -12.60 -74.20 81.48
CA ASP A 472 -11.82 -74.90 82.49
C ASP A 472 -12.04 -76.41 82.38
N ALA A 473 -10.96 -77.19 82.46
CA ALA A 473 -11.06 -78.64 82.43
C ALA A 473 -11.95 -79.13 83.58
N GLN A 474 -13.06 -79.78 83.24
CA GLN A 474 -13.99 -80.36 84.20
C GLN A 474 -13.67 -81.85 84.35
N SER A 475 -13.53 -82.32 85.59
CA SER A 475 -13.38 -83.73 85.91
C SER A 475 -14.58 -84.24 86.70
N ARG A 476 -15.05 -85.45 86.37
CA ARG A 476 -16.02 -86.21 87.16
C ARG A 476 -15.40 -87.53 87.57
N ILE A 477 -15.61 -87.95 88.81
CA ILE A 477 -15.25 -89.31 89.25
C ILE A 477 -16.29 -90.28 88.68
N TYR A 478 -15.83 -91.39 88.10
CA TYR A 478 -16.71 -92.46 87.58
C TYR A 478 -17.50 -93.09 88.73
N GLY A 479 -18.83 -92.96 88.67
CA GLY A 479 -19.81 -93.36 89.68
C GLY A 479 -21.13 -92.66 89.41
#